data_AF-Q5BSC3-F1
#
_entry.id   AF-Q5BSC3-F1
#
_cell.length_a   1.000
_cell.length_b   1.000
_cell.length_c   1.000
_cell.angle_alpha   90.00
_cell.angle_beta   90.00
_cell.angle_gamma   90.00
#
_symmetry.space_group_name_H-M   'P 1'
#
loop_
_entity.id
_entity.type
_entity.pdbx_description
1 polymer ?
#
loop_
_entity_poly.entity_id
_entity_poly.type
_entity_poly.pdbx_seq_one_letter_code
_entity_poly.pdbx_strand_id
1 'polypeptide(L)'
;IILLTRETKGPNPEIRFRDWPRDTAYHLLELCHKQSHSLQRTLDPCSFSRRSSSTCVLDRSNLLDWAVSWHLWRFLLSYGYHHFYDDFYEDFSQISTRVCNEFATQLESAGLWEWSVFVLLHIENAKTREAFVKCLIGRHVSLVLPSALLNNSNKNSPSCLSGLDFMSREVSLVPTPLLTKAETFVVNRLGVPVRWIHEAKAILARHRLKTYLHTTDINAVSQQR
;
A
#
# COMPACT_ATOMS: atom_id res chain seq x y z
N ILE A 1 6.35 -52.01 6.39
CA ILE A 1 6.49 -50.82 7.26
C ILE A 1 7.95 -50.40 7.20
N ILE A 2 8.31 -49.48 6.31
CA ILE A 2 9.67 -48.94 6.18
C ILE A 2 9.57 -47.46 6.57
N LEU A 3 10.06 -47.14 7.76
CA LEU A 3 10.21 -45.79 8.26
C LEU A 3 11.36 -45.11 7.50
N LEU A 4 11.03 -44.26 6.53
CA LEU A 4 11.99 -43.37 5.90
C LEU A 4 12.14 -42.08 6.72
N THR A 5 12.73 -42.20 7.91
CA THR A 5 13.38 -41.08 8.61
C THR A 5 14.78 -40.90 8.04
N ARG A 6 14.89 -40.23 6.90
CA ARG A 6 16.17 -39.70 6.41
C ARG A 6 16.15 -38.18 6.53
N GLU A 7 16.44 -37.70 7.75
CA GLU A 7 17.01 -36.37 7.92
C GLU A 7 18.40 -36.38 7.27
N THR A 8 18.48 -35.84 6.05
CA THR A 8 19.75 -35.59 5.38
C THR A 8 20.46 -34.45 6.12
N LYS A 9 21.41 -34.81 6.99
CA LYS A 9 22.33 -33.86 7.63
C LYS A 9 23.01 -33.00 6.57
N GLY A 10 22.90 -31.68 6.73
CA GLY A 10 23.59 -30.71 5.89
C GLY A 10 25.07 -30.62 6.23
N PRO A 11 25.87 -29.95 5.38
CA PRO A 11 27.33 -29.90 5.51
C PRO A 11 27.84 -29.04 6.69
N ASN A 12 26.97 -28.53 7.58
CA ASN A 12 27.38 -27.74 8.73
C ASN A 12 26.54 -28.10 9.98
N PRO A 13 27.14 -28.59 11.07
CA PRO A 13 26.42 -29.08 12.26
C PRO A 13 25.87 -27.96 13.16
N GLU A 14 26.37 -26.74 13.03
CA GLU A 14 25.95 -25.60 13.88
C GLU A 14 24.71 -24.89 13.38
N ILE A 15 24.31 -25.13 12.14
CA ILE A 15 23.15 -24.47 11.56
C ILE A 15 22.03 -25.49 11.53
N ARG A 16 21.03 -25.32 12.42
CA ARG A 16 19.83 -26.14 12.31
C ARG A 16 19.30 -25.96 10.91
N PHE A 17 18.98 -27.07 10.24
CA PHE A 17 18.51 -27.11 8.86
C PHE A 17 17.28 -26.20 8.61
N ARG A 18 16.68 -25.62 9.66
CA ARG A 18 15.54 -24.70 9.68
C ARG A 18 15.89 -23.21 9.58
N ASP A 19 17.17 -22.84 9.70
CA ASP A 19 17.59 -21.44 9.88
C ASP A 19 18.30 -20.83 8.66
N TRP A 20 18.39 -21.54 7.53
CA TRP A 20 18.85 -20.92 6.28
C TRP A 20 17.67 -20.23 5.58
N PRO A 21 17.83 -19.00 5.05
CA PRO A 21 16.90 -18.48 4.06
C PRO A 21 16.98 -19.45 2.87
N ARG A 22 16.01 -20.35 2.76
CA ARG A 22 16.00 -21.32 1.68
C ARG A 22 15.61 -20.59 0.42
N ASP A 23 16.33 -20.91 -0.65
CA ASP A 23 16.02 -20.44 -1.99
C ASP A 23 14.53 -20.66 -2.32
N THR A 24 13.86 -19.63 -2.84
CA THR A 24 12.53 -19.75 -3.43
C THR A 24 12.40 -20.94 -4.37
N ALA A 25 13.44 -21.27 -5.15
CA ALA A 25 13.43 -22.44 -6.02
C ALA A 25 13.25 -23.75 -5.24
N TYR A 26 13.91 -23.88 -4.08
CA TYR A 26 13.72 -25.03 -3.20
C TYR A 26 12.29 -25.09 -2.66
N HIS A 27 11.75 -23.95 -2.20
CA HIS A 27 10.40 -23.90 -1.67
C HIS A 27 9.33 -24.16 -2.73
N LEU A 28 9.55 -23.73 -3.97
CA LEU A 28 8.68 -24.06 -5.11
C LEU A 28 8.75 -25.54 -5.45
N LEU A 29 9.94 -26.15 -5.48
CA LEU A 29 10.09 -27.59 -5.66
C LEU A 29 9.39 -28.36 -4.53
N GLU A 30 9.57 -27.95 -3.27
CA GLU A 30 8.91 -28.59 -2.13
C GLU A 30 7.39 -28.40 -2.20
N LEU A 31 6.90 -27.24 -2.65
CA LEU A 31 5.47 -26.99 -2.88
C LEU A 31 4.90 -27.90 -3.99
N CYS A 32 5.66 -28.16 -5.06
CA CYS A 32 5.27 -29.10 -6.10
C CYS A 32 5.20 -30.56 -5.60
N HIS A 33 6.07 -30.93 -4.65
CA HIS A 33 6.12 -32.30 -4.12
C HIS A 33 5.20 -32.52 -2.91
N LYS A 34 4.98 -31.50 -2.07
CA LYS A 34 4.19 -31.53 -0.84
C LYS A 34 3.23 -30.35 -0.82
N GLN A 35 1.94 -30.67 -0.89
CA GLN A 35 0.88 -29.65 -0.85
C GLN A 35 0.73 -28.98 0.52
N SER A 36 1.32 -29.53 1.59
CA SER A 36 1.31 -28.95 2.95
C SER A 36 2.48 -28.00 3.24
N HIS A 37 3.29 -27.64 2.24
CA HIS A 37 4.40 -26.72 2.43
C HIS A 37 3.87 -25.28 2.68
N SER A 38 4.42 -24.61 3.69
CA SER A 38 3.99 -23.26 4.07
C SER A 38 4.31 -22.24 2.98
N LEU A 39 3.26 -21.68 2.37
CA LEU A 39 3.37 -20.59 1.38
C LEU A 39 4.02 -19.34 1.98
N GLN A 40 3.83 -19.08 3.28
CA GLN A 40 4.44 -17.96 3.97
C GLN A 40 5.97 -17.96 3.88
N ARG A 41 6.62 -19.12 3.94
CA ARG A 41 8.08 -19.23 3.77
C ARG A 41 8.53 -19.05 2.32
N THR A 42 7.68 -19.48 1.39
CA THR A 42 7.95 -19.39 -0.06
C THR A 42 7.89 -17.95 -0.54
N LEU A 43 6.99 -17.15 0.03
CA LEU A 43 6.71 -15.77 -0.35
C LEU A 43 7.45 -14.73 0.51
N ASP A 44 8.29 -15.17 1.44
CA ASP A 44 9.12 -14.25 2.22
C ASP A 44 10.13 -13.54 1.28
N PRO A 45 10.20 -12.19 1.25
CA PRO A 45 11.15 -11.46 0.41
C PRO A 45 12.59 -11.92 0.63
N CYS A 46 12.93 -12.39 1.83
CA CYS A 46 14.27 -12.87 2.16
C CYS A 46 14.64 -14.16 1.38
N SER A 47 13.65 -14.95 0.95
CA SER A 47 13.85 -16.21 0.22
C SER A 47 14.23 -16.00 -1.26
N PHE A 48 13.99 -14.80 -1.81
CA PHE A 48 14.35 -14.43 -3.19
C PHE A 48 15.78 -13.91 -3.33
N SER A 49 16.43 -13.60 -2.22
CA SER A 49 17.77 -13.03 -2.21
C SER A 49 18.80 -14.08 -2.64
N ARG A 50 19.01 -14.13 -3.96
CA ARG A 50 20.06 -14.94 -4.57
C ARG A 50 21.39 -14.30 -4.19
N ARG A 51 22.36 -15.11 -3.71
CA ARG A 51 23.78 -14.75 -3.66
C ARG A 51 24.26 -14.46 -5.08
N SER A 52 24.02 -13.26 -5.58
CA SER A 52 24.65 -12.75 -6.78
C SER A 52 26.03 -12.28 -6.36
N SER A 53 27.07 -12.86 -6.95
CA SER A 53 28.50 -12.51 -6.78
C SER A 53 29.26 -13.26 -5.69
N SER A 54 30.45 -13.75 -6.05
CA SER A 54 31.48 -14.34 -5.20
C SER A 54 32.09 -13.37 -4.17
N THR A 55 31.61 -12.14 -4.12
CA THR A 55 31.93 -11.14 -3.11
C THR A 55 30.72 -11.00 -2.20
N CYS A 56 30.91 -11.32 -0.93
CA CYS A 56 29.92 -11.36 0.15
C CYS A 56 29.40 -9.96 0.55
N VAL A 57 28.88 -9.19 -0.41
CA VAL A 57 28.13 -7.97 -0.12
C VAL A 57 26.65 -8.32 -0.27
N LEU A 58 25.98 -8.47 0.88
CA LEU A 58 24.52 -8.52 0.95
C LEU A 58 23.97 -7.23 0.36
N ASP A 59 23.37 -7.31 -0.83
CA ASP A 59 22.61 -6.19 -1.36
C ASP A 59 21.34 -6.01 -0.53
N ARG A 60 21.42 -5.11 0.45
CA ARG A 60 20.33 -4.80 1.40
C ARG A 60 19.05 -4.36 0.68
N SER A 61 19.15 -3.85 -0.55
CA SER A 61 17.98 -3.44 -1.33
C SER A 61 17.15 -4.63 -1.82
N ASN A 62 17.76 -5.78 -2.10
CA ASN A 62 17.06 -7.00 -2.54
C ASN A 62 16.44 -7.82 -1.40
N LEU A 63 16.81 -7.54 -0.13
CA LEU A 63 16.28 -8.27 1.04
C LEU A 63 14.86 -7.85 1.41
N LEU A 64 14.38 -6.75 0.85
CA LEU A 64 13.10 -6.16 1.20
C LEU A 64 12.15 -6.11 0.00
N ASP A 65 12.51 -6.57 -1.20
CA ASP A 65 11.64 -6.41 -2.37
C ASP A 65 10.40 -7.33 -2.27
N TRP A 66 9.25 -6.75 -1.92
CA TRP A 66 7.98 -7.46 -1.87
C TRP A 66 7.33 -7.58 -3.25
N ALA A 67 7.87 -6.92 -4.29
CA ALA A 67 7.33 -7.00 -5.64
C ALA A 67 7.40 -8.44 -6.17
N VAL A 68 8.55 -9.11 -6.00
CA VAL A 68 8.72 -10.50 -6.47
C VAL A 68 7.83 -11.45 -5.68
N SER A 69 7.72 -11.27 -4.35
CA SER A 69 6.78 -12.01 -3.50
C SER A 69 5.34 -11.86 -4.00
N TRP A 70 4.91 -10.64 -4.30
CA TRP A 70 3.58 -10.36 -4.81
C TRP A 70 3.36 -10.97 -6.20
N HIS A 71 4.30 -10.82 -7.13
CA HIS A 71 4.18 -11.41 -8.46
C HIS A 71 4.16 -12.95 -8.44
N LEU A 72 5.00 -13.58 -7.61
CA LEU A 72 4.98 -15.03 -7.44
C LEU A 72 3.64 -15.49 -6.87
N TRP A 73 3.12 -14.79 -5.86
CA TRP A 73 1.78 -15.04 -5.32
C TRP A 73 0.70 -14.98 -6.41
N ARG A 74 0.70 -13.93 -7.23
CA ARG A 74 -0.24 -13.77 -8.35
C ARG A 74 -0.12 -14.88 -9.38
N PHE A 75 1.10 -15.32 -9.68
CA PHE A 75 1.35 -16.45 -10.57
C PHE A 75 0.80 -17.75 -9.99
N LEU A 76 1.08 -18.06 -8.72
CA LEU A 76 0.60 -19.27 -8.05
C LEU A 76 -0.94 -19.31 -8.03
N LEU A 77 -1.59 -18.17 -7.73
CA LEU A 77 -3.04 -18.03 -7.83
C LEU A 77 -3.55 -18.34 -9.24
N SER A 78 -2.95 -17.77 -10.28
CA SER A 78 -3.37 -18.00 -11.67
C SER A 78 -3.19 -19.43 -12.13
N TYR A 79 -2.20 -20.14 -11.57
CA TYR A 79 -1.92 -21.54 -11.88
C TYR A 79 -2.92 -22.51 -11.21
N GLY A 80 -3.82 -22.00 -10.36
CA GLY A 80 -4.85 -22.82 -9.73
C GLY A 80 -4.36 -23.55 -8.48
N TYR A 81 -3.33 -23.04 -7.81
CA TYR A 81 -2.96 -23.47 -6.46
C TYR A 81 -4.03 -23.01 -5.44
N HIS A 82 -5.24 -23.58 -5.53
CA HIS A 82 -6.38 -23.33 -4.65
C HIS A 82 -6.57 -24.44 -3.61
N HIS A 83 -5.75 -25.49 -3.64
CA HIS A 83 -5.79 -26.62 -2.70
C HIS A 83 -5.65 -26.24 -1.21
N PHE A 84 -5.32 -24.98 -0.93
CA PHE A 84 -5.14 -24.40 0.41
C PHE A 84 -6.43 -23.87 1.05
N TYR A 85 -7.52 -23.76 0.27
CA TYR A 85 -8.74 -23.09 0.70
C TYR A 85 -9.60 -23.90 1.67
N ASP A 86 -9.50 -25.24 1.67
CA ASP A 86 -10.42 -26.07 2.46
C ASP A 86 -10.03 -26.17 3.94
N ASP A 87 -8.74 -26.35 4.26
CA ASP A 87 -8.28 -26.51 5.66
C ASP A 87 -7.58 -25.25 6.24
N PHE A 88 -7.12 -24.31 5.39
CA PHE A 88 -6.22 -23.22 5.79
C PHE A 88 -6.60 -21.85 5.20
N TYR A 89 -7.89 -21.63 4.91
CA TYR A 89 -8.41 -20.38 4.32
C TYR A 89 -7.95 -19.10 5.06
N GLU A 90 -7.95 -19.14 6.39
CA GLU A 90 -7.56 -17.98 7.22
C GLU A 90 -6.08 -17.61 7.02
N ASP A 91 -5.19 -18.59 6.99
CA ASP A 91 -3.76 -18.36 6.76
C ASP A 91 -3.52 -17.82 5.35
N PHE A 92 -4.26 -18.32 4.35
CA PHE A 92 -4.17 -17.89 2.96
C PHE A 92 -4.57 -16.41 2.79
N SER A 93 -5.73 -16.03 3.34
CA SER A 93 -6.23 -14.65 3.33
C SER A 93 -5.27 -13.69 4.05
N GLN A 94 -4.69 -14.12 5.16
CA GLN A 94 -3.69 -13.35 5.91
C GLN A 94 -2.39 -13.14 5.11
N ILE A 95 -1.88 -14.19 4.45
CA ILE A 95 -0.69 -14.11 3.59
C ILE A 95 -0.94 -13.16 2.42
N SER A 96 -2.09 -13.33 1.73
CA SER A 96 -2.53 -12.48 0.63
C SER A 96 -2.57 -11.00 1.05
N THR A 97 -3.19 -10.73 2.20
CA THR A 97 -3.31 -9.39 2.78
C THR A 97 -1.93 -8.81 3.12
N ARG A 98 -1.05 -9.60 3.75
CA ARG A 98 0.30 -9.17 4.13
C ARG A 98 1.13 -8.80 2.91
N VAL A 99 1.23 -9.69 1.93
CA VAL A 99 2.03 -9.46 0.71
C VAL A 99 1.52 -8.25 -0.05
N CYS A 100 0.19 -8.07 -0.16
CA CYS A 100 -0.39 -6.89 -0.79
C CYS A 100 -0.07 -5.61 0.00
N ASN A 101 -0.21 -5.64 1.33
CA ASN A 101 0.05 -4.47 2.17
C ASN A 101 1.53 -4.04 2.12
N GLU A 102 2.46 -4.97 2.25
CA GLU A 102 3.90 -4.66 2.22
C GLU A 102 4.35 -4.13 0.85
N PHE A 103 3.87 -4.71 -0.25
CA PHE A 103 4.19 -4.18 -1.57
C PHE A 103 3.50 -2.82 -1.82
N ALA A 104 2.28 -2.63 -1.31
CA ALA A 104 1.57 -1.36 -1.39
C ALA A 104 2.29 -0.23 -0.63
N THR A 105 2.82 -0.49 0.57
CA THR A 105 3.60 0.51 1.34
C THR A 105 4.90 0.87 0.63
N GLN A 106 5.52 -0.08 -0.07
CA GLN A 106 6.69 0.19 -0.91
C GLN A 106 6.38 1.12 -2.07
N LEU A 107 5.32 0.84 -2.82
CA LEU A 107 4.87 1.71 -3.91
C LEU A 107 4.48 3.10 -3.40
N GLU A 108 3.85 3.16 -2.23
CA GLU A 108 3.53 4.42 -1.57
C GLU A 108 4.79 5.22 -1.21
N SER A 109 5.81 4.58 -0.63
CA SER A 109 7.07 5.26 -0.29
C SER A 109 7.87 5.70 -1.53
N ALA A 110 7.70 5.00 -2.67
CA ALA A 110 8.22 5.42 -3.97
C ALA A 110 7.41 6.56 -4.63
N GLY A 111 6.29 7.00 -4.03
CA GLY A 111 5.41 8.04 -4.57
C GLY A 111 4.43 7.57 -5.65
N LEU A 112 4.34 6.26 -5.89
CA LEU A 112 3.46 5.62 -6.87
C LEU A 112 2.18 5.11 -6.19
N TRP A 113 1.49 5.98 -5.45
CA TRP A 113 0.34 5.58 -4.63
C TRP A 113 -0.84 5.07 -5.47
N GLU A 114 -1.01 5.53 -6.71
CA GLU A 114 -2.05 5.02 -7.61
C GLU A 114 -1.87 3.52 -7.92
N TRP A 115 -0.62 3.06 -8.00
CA TRP A 115 -0.29 1.65 -8.19
C TRP A 115 -0.37 0.87 -6.89
N SER A 116 -0.09 1.51 -5.76
CA SER A 116 -0.36 0.96 -4.43
C SER A 116 -1.84 0.60 -4.27
N VAL A 117 -2.77 1.44 -4.75
CA VAL A 117 -4.21 1.12 -4.80
C VAL A 117 -4.46 -0.14 -5.64
N PHE A 118 -3.84 -0.26 -6.82
CA PHE A 118 -3.98 -1.44 -7.67
C PHE A 118 -3.55 -2.72 -6.93
N VAL A 119 -2.44 -2.69 -6.20
CA VAL A 119 -1.97 -3.84 -5.41
C VAL A 119 -2.98 -4.21 -4.32
N LEU A 120 -3.47 -3.22 -3.55
CA LEU A 120 -4.46 -3.45 -2.49
C LEU A 120 -5.79 -4.02 -2.99
N LEU A 121 -6.17 -3.72 -4.24
CA LEU A 121 -7.40 -4.28 -4.84
C LEU A 121 -7.37 -5.81 -4.99
N HIS A 122 -6.20 -6.43 -4.89
CA HIS A 122 -6.03 -7.88 -4.98
C HIS A 122 -6.23 -8.62 -3.65
N ILE A 123 -6.49 -7.90 -2.54
CA ILE A 123 -6.86 -8.50 -1.26
C ILE A 123 -8.21 -9.22 -1.41
N GLU A 124 -8.32 -10.46 -0.96
CA GLU A 124 -9.53 -11.27 -1.09
C GLU A 124 -10.69 -10.75 -0.23
N ASN A 125 -10.42 -10.49 1.06
CA ASN A 125 -11.43 -10.02 2.00
C ASN A 125 -11.88 -8.60 1.65
N ALA A 126 -13.17 -8.46 1.31
CA ALA A 126 -13.74 -7.19 0.85
C ALA A 126 -13.69 -6.08 1.91
N LYS A 127 -13.88 -6.42 3.18
CA LYS A 127 -13.90 -5.44 4.28
C LYS A 127 -12.51 -4.87 4.52
N THR A 128 -11.48 -5.72 4.56
CA THR A 128 -10.10 -5.28 4.73
C THR A 128 -9.62 -4.50 3.50
N ARG A 129 -9.92 -5.00 2.30
CA ARG A 129 -9.64 -4.30 1.04
C ARG A 129 -10.20 -2.88 1.02
N GLU A 130 -11.48 -2.72 1.35
CA GLU A 130 -12.12 -1.40 1.42
C GLU A 130 -11.43 -0.49 2.44
N ALA A 131 -11.13 -0.99 3.63
CA ALA A 131 -10.47 -0.21 4.67
C ALA A 131 -9.08 0.27 4.24
N PHE A 132 -8.25 -0.61 3.67
CA PHE A 132 -6.91 -0.25 3.20
C PHE A 132 -6.96 0.76 2.06
N VAL A 133 -7.81 0.54 1.06
CA VAL A 133 -7.96 1.47 -0.08
C VAL A 133 -8.47 2.83 0.38
N LYS A 134 -9.49 2.88 1.26
CA LYS A 134 -9.99 4.15 1.82
C LYS A 134 -8.92 4.89 2.64
N CYS A 135 -8.14 4.17 3.45
CA CYS A 135 -7.05 4.76 4.22
C CYS A 135 -5.98 5.37 3.31
N LEU A 136 -5.54 4.63 2.27
CA LEU A 136 -4.56 5.09 1.30
C LEU A 136 -5.06 6.34 0.54
N ILE A 137 -6.30 6.31 0.05
CA ILE A 137 -6.91 7.47 -0.63
C ILE A 137 -7.01 8.67 0.33
N GLY A 138 -7.44 8.45 1.57
CA GLY A 138 -7.54 9.50 2.58
C GLY A 138 -6.22 10.24 2.84
N ARG A 139 -5.08 9.55 2.70
CA ARG A 139 -3.73 10.11 2.86
C ARG A 139 -3.27 10.94 1.65
N HIS A 140 -3.62 10.53 0.43
CA HIS A 140 -3.09 11.12 -0.82
C HIS A 140 -4.03 12.11 -1.51
N VAL A 141 -5.28 12.18 -1.07
CA VAL A 141 -6.26 13.12 -1.62
C VAL A 141 -5.83 14.58 -1.37
N SER A 142 -6.00 15.41 -2.40
CA SER A 142 -5.71 16.84 -2.34
C SER A 142 -6.97 17.67 -2.58
N LEU A 143 -7.10 18.77 -1.82
CA LEU A 143 -8.11 19.80 -2.06
C LEU A 143 -7.59 20.72 -3.17
N VAL A 144 -7.81 20.33 -4.43
CA VAL A 144 -7.54 21.24 -5.56
C VAL A 144 -8.57 22.36 -5.50
N LEU A 145 -8.11 23.58 -5.19
CA LEU A 145 -8.95 24.77 -5.24
C LEU A 145 -9.23 25.09 -6.72
N PRO A 146 -10.48 25.42 -7.12
CA PRO A 146 -10.76 25.83 -8.48
C PRO A 146 -9.88 27.02 -8.88
N SER A 147 -9.13 26.89 -9.98
CA SER A 147 -8.30 27.97 -10.53
C SER A 147 -9.09 29.25 -10.83
N ALA A 148 -10.43 29.15 -10.93
CA ALA A 148 -11.34 30.29 -11.04
C ALA A 148 -11.24 31.27 -9.84
N LEU A 149 -10.87 30.80 -8.64
CA LEU A 149 -10.68 31.66 -7.47
C LEU A 149 -9.31 32.35 -7.42
N LEU A 150 -8.35 31.94 -8.26
CA LEU A 150 -7.00 32.52 -8.30
C LEU A 150 -6.89 33.71 -9.27
N ASN A 151 -7.83 33.85 -10.21
CA ASN A 151 -7.73 34.83 -11.30
C ASN A 151 -8.15 36.26 -10.93
N ASN A 152 -8.61 36.53 -9.70
CA ASN A 152 -9.02 37.86 -9.25
C ASN A 152 -7.96 38.61 -8.42
N SER A 153 -6.74 38.10 -8.26
CA SER A 153 -5.66 38.89 -7.67
C SER A 153 -5.03 39.80 -8.73
N ASN A 154 -5.49 41.06 -8.72
CA ASN A 154 -4.88 42.16 -9.46
C ASN A 154 -3.35 42.16 -9.30
N LYS A 155 -2.65 42.31 -10.43
CA LYS A 155 -1.19 42.20 -10.63
C LYS A 155 -0.29 43.18 -9.87
N ASN A 156 -0.75 43.89 -8.84
CA ASN A 156 0.01 44.96 -8.22
C ASN A 156 0.00 44.86 -6.68
N SER A 157 0.61 43.83 -6.08
CA SER A 157 1.08 43.86 -4.68
C SER A 157 1.96 42.64 -4.38
N PRO A 158 3.16 42.80 -3.78
CA PRO A 158 3.95 41.67 -3.31
C PRO A 158 3.44 41.17 -1.94
N SER A 159 3.48 39.85 -1.76
CA SER A 159 3.53 39.15 -0.47
C SER A 159 2.45 39.44 0.59
N CYS A 160 1.39 38.61 0.62
CA CYS A 160 0.86 37.97 1.84
C CYS A 160 -0.38 37.11 1.53
N LEU A 161 -0.23 35.78 1.63
CA LEU A 161 -1.35 34.82 1.66
C LEU A 161 -2.01 34.83 3.05
N SER A 162 -2.48 35.99 3.53
CA SER A 162 -3.05 36.14 4.87
C SER A 162 -4.46 36.73 4.89
N GLY A 163 -5.22 36.61 3.79
CA GLY A 163 -6.53 37.25 3.70
C GLY A 163 -7.44 36.74 2.60
N LEU A 164 -7.35 35.46 2.24
CA LEU A 164 -8.46 34.85 1.51
C LEU A 164 -9.57 34.60 2.53
N ASP A 165 -10.55 35.50 2.51
CA ASP A 165 -11.78 35.44 3.29
C ASP A 165 -12.54 34.15 2.94
N PHE A 166 -12.23 33.10 3.71
CA PHE A 166 -12.81 31.77 3.63
C PHE A 166 -14.34 31.77 3.90
N MET A 167 -14.92 32.91 4.30
CA MET A 167 -16.35 33.10 4.51
C MET A 167 -17.12 33.67 3.31
N SER A 168 -16.53 33.77 2.12
CA SER A 168 -17.28 34.16 0.92
C SER A 168 -18.41 33.16 0.62
N ARG A 169 -19.62 33.66 0.80
CA ARG A 169 -20.89 32.98 1.08
C ARG A 169 -21.60 32.45 -0.16
N GLU A 170 -20.87 32.13 -1.23
CA GLU A 170 -21.42 31.54 -2.47
C GLU A 170 -20.44 30.52 -3.07
N VAL A 171 -20.31 29.37 -2.43
CA VAL A 171 -19.78 28.18 -3.12
C VAL A 171 -20.98 27.45 -3.73
N SER A 172 -21.37 27.86 -4.93
CA SER A 172 -22.26 27.06 -5.77
C SER A 172 -21.57 25.72 -6.05
N LEU A 173 -22.15 24.61 -5.59
CA LEU A 173 -21.64 23.23 -5.73
C LEU A 173 -21.78 22.69 -7.17
N VAL A 174 -21.53 23.54 -8.15
CA VAL A 174 -21.40 23.20 -9.57
C VAL A 174 -20.13 23.89 -10.04
N PRO A 175 -19.01 23.15 -10.19
CA PRO A 175 -18.95 21.84 -10.83
C PRO A 175 -18.39 20.73 -9.91
N THR A 176 -18.47 19.48 -10.39
CA THR A 176 -17.82 18.30 -9.81
C THR A 176 -16.41 18.63 -9.32
N PRO A 177 -16.01 18.22 -8.10
CA PRO A 177 -14.68 18.51 -7.60
C PRO A 177 -13.65 17.94 -8.57
N LEU A 178 -12.79 18.80 -9.11
CA LEU A 178 -11.81 18.41 -10.11
C LEU A 178 -10.94 17.29 -9.54
N LEU A 179 -10.87 16.19 -10.29
CA LEU A 179 -10.03 15.05 -9.95
C LEU A 179 -8.64 15.29 -10.53
N THR A 180 -7.61 15.04 -9.72
CA THR A 180 -6.21 15.05 -10.16
C THR A 180 -5.99 13.92 -11.16
N LYS A 181 -4.96 13.99 -12.02
CA LYS A 181 -4.62 12.91 -12.98
C LYS A 181 -4.56 11.52 -12.32
N ALA A 182 -3.89 11.41 -11.16
CA ALA A 182 -3.83 10.16 -10.40
C ALA A 182 -5.21 9.72 -9.87
N GLU A 183 -6.03 10.64 -9.35
CA GLU A 183 -7.41 10.35 -8.92
C GLU A 183 -8.29 9.88 -10.09
N THR A 184 -8.16 10.50 -11.27
CA THR A 184 -8.88 10.06 -12.47
C THR A 184 -8.45 8.68 -12.93
N PHE A 185 -7.16 8.33 -12.77
CA PHE A 185 -6.67 6.98 -13.05
C PHE A 185 -7.30 5.96 -12.10
N VAL A 186 -7.28 6.23 -10.79
CA VAL A 186 -7.86 5.34 -9.77
C VAL A 186 -9.36 5.12 -9.97
N VAL A 187 -10.11 6.16 -10.36
CA VAL A 187 -11.54 6.03 -10.68
C VAL A 187 -11.76 5.30 -12.00
N ASN A 188 -11.19 5.82 -13.09
CA ASN A 188 -11.58 5.41 -14.44
C ASN A 188 -10.90 4.12 -14.90
N ARG A 189 -9.70 3.81 -14.39
CA ARG A 189 -8.93 2.62 -14.78
C ARG A 189 -9.06 1.50 -13.74
N LEU A 190 -9.01 1.84 -12.45
CA LEU A 190 -9.08 0.82 -11.38
C LEU A 190 -10.50 0.56 -10.88
N GLY A 191 -11.48 1.39 -11.26
CA GLY A 191 -12.88 1.20 -10.89
C GLY A 191 -13.21 1.57 -9.44
N VAL A 192 -12.34 2.33 -8.76
CA VAL A 192 -12.61 2.78 -7.39
C VAL A 192 -13.78 3.77 -7.40
N PRO A 193 -14.79 3.62 -6.52
CA PRO A 193 -15.94 4.52 -6.50
C PRO A 193 -15.55 5.98 -6.24
N VAL A 194 -16.01 6.89 -7.11
CA VAL A 194 -15.79 8.34 -6.98
C VAL A 194 -16.22 8.88 -5.61
N ARG A 195 -17.30 8.31 -5.05
CA ARG A 195 -17.79 8.65 -3.70
C ARG A 195 -16.71 8.55 -2.63
N TRP A 196 -15.77 7.60 -2.72
CA TRP A 196 -14.70 7.45 -1.73
C TRP A 196 -13.69 8.59 -1.81
N ILE A 197 -13.42 9.11 -3.00
CA ILE A 197 -12.56 10.28 -3.18
C ILE A 197 -13.25 11.53 -2.65
N HIS A 198 -14.54 11.71 -2.94
CA HIS A 198 -15.30 12.84 -2.42
C HIS A 198 -15.43 12.81 -0.89
N GLU A 199 -15.68 11.63 -0.33
CA GLU A 199 -15.71 11.41 1.12
C GLU A 199 -14.36 11.77 1.75
N ALA A 200 -13.25 11.28 1.19
CA ALA A 200 -11.90 11.63 1.64
C ALA A 200 -11.62 13.14 1.55
N LYS A 201 -12.02 13.79 0.44
CA LYS A 201 -11.89 15.26 0.27
C LYS A 201 -12.70 16.00 1.34
N ALA A 202 -13.93 15.59 1.59
CA ALA A 202 -14.78 16.20 2.62
C ALA A 202 -14.19 16.05 4.03
N ILE A 203 -13.66 14.87 4.37
CA ILE A 203 -12.98 14.63 5.64
C ILE A 203 -11.75 15.53 5.78
N LEU A 204 -10.91 15.61 4.74
CA LEU A 204 -9.71 16.45 4.73
C LEU A 204 -10.06 17.94 4.88
N ALA A 205 -11.10 18.42 4.19
CA ALA A 205 -11.58 19.80 4.30
C ALA A 205 -12.06 20.12 5.71
N ARG A 206 -12.86 19.24 6.32
CA ARG A 206 -13.32 19.40 7.71
C ARG A 206 -12.16 19.40 8.70
N HIS A 207 -11.18 18.52 8.52
CA HIS A 207 -9.99 18.46 9.35
C HIS A 207 -9.19 19.78 9.26
N ARG A 208 -8.92 20.25 8.04
CA ARG A 208 -8.19 21.51 7.80
C ARG A 208 -8.90 22.73 8.39
N LEU A 209 -10.23 22.79 8.27
CA LEU A 209 -11.03 23.85 8.88
C LEU A 209 -10.92 23.83 10.41
N LYS A 210 -11.05 22.64 11.02
CA LYS A 210 -10.91 22.49 12.47
C LYS A 210 -9.52 22.91 12.96
N THR A 211 -8.46 22.52 12.25
CA THR A 211 -7.09 22.94 12.59
C THR A 211 -6.91 24.45 12.46
N TYR A 212 -7.51 25.06 11.44
CA TYR A 212 -7.45 26.51 11.24
C TYR A 212 -8.12 27.27 12.40
N LEU A 213 -9.35 26.90 12.78
CA LEU A 213 -10.08 27.53 13.88
C LEU A 213 -9.31 27.44 15.21
N HIS A 214 -8.73 26.28 15.51
CA HIS A 214 -7.91 26.10 16.71
C HIS A 214 -6.67 27.00 16.70
N THR A 215 -6.00 27.16 15.55
CA THR A 215 -4.86 28.06 15.42
C THR A 215 -5.27 29.54 15.56
N THR A 216 -6.42 29.95 15.01
CA THR A 216 -6.90 31.32 15.15
C THR A 216 -7.26 31.66 16.59
N ASP A 217 -7.87 30.72 17.33
CA ASP A 217 -8.22 30.91 18.74
C ASP A 217 -6.96 31.13 19.60
N ILE A 218 -5.91 30.33 19.38
CA ILE A 218 -4.61 30.48 20.08
C ILE A 218 -3.97 31.84 19.76
N ASN A 219 -3.94 32.22 18.48
CA ASN A 219 -3.33 33.47 18.05
C ASN A 219 -4.09 34.69 18.61
N ALA A 220 -5.42 34.64 18.66
CA ALA A 220 -6.24 35.70 19.25
C ALA A 220 -5.98 35.88 20.76
N VAL A 221 -5.81 34.79 21.51
CA VAL A 221 -5.45 34.84 22.95
C VAL A 221 -4.06 35.41 23.17
N SER A 222 -3.10 35.12 22.28
CA SER A 222 -1.73 35.65 22.38
C SER A 222 -1.60 37.15 22.08
N GLN A 223 -2.54 37.74 21.33
CA GLN A 223 -2.54 39.18 21.01
C GLN A 223 -3.21 40.05 22.09
N GLN A 224 -3.89 39.45 23.06
CA GLN A 224 -4.54 40.14 24.18
C GLN A 224 -3.71 40.18 25.47
N ARG A 225 -2.47 39.66 25.43
CA ARG A 225 -1.47 39.76 26.51
C ARG A 225 -0.35 40.70 26.10
#